data_AF-A0A9D0YNN7-F1
#
_entry.id   AF-A0A9D0YNN7-F1
#
_cell.length_a   1.000
_cell.length_b   1.000
_cell.length_c   1.000
_cell.angle_alpha   90.00
_cell.angle_beta   90.00
_cell.angle_gamma   90.00
#
_symmetry.space_group_name_H-M   'P 1'
#
loop_
_entity.id
_entity.type
_entity.pdbx_description
1 polymer ?
#
loop_
_entity_poly.entity_id
_entity_poly.type
_entity_poly.pdbx_seq_one_letter_code
_entity_poly.pdbx_strand_id
1 'polypeptide(L)'
;MLKRIIFTSLVSVLFLGCLNKQTKIKYETVYLSANKLNKKDPKDLEVYPQNAQSYTKNIKNLTKRQKDKLYKEFFELYFRPWNVSKMTMSKKNAFWGNNYARSKMYGENYRRISKEWFERIIKLSNMPKFASVKQRAITVRNSDLKVFPTSKPMFKRFDQAGEGFPFDYNQNSSINLNSPLYISHYSTDNGWAFVESSFASGWISVQDIATVDADVIGKFKSENSYYVAIKDNFPLYKSYVFKDYVKLGTLFPLRKGKFATVIRDNTGKGYISRVDRNKNIVSFPIKFNKKNLNMVINQLIKQPYGWGGLYGNRDCSLLTKDLLTPFAFPLQRNSFGQTRNGKYISLEGKSNWQKKHILKTQGIPFLSLVYIPGHIALYIGTYDGEPMIFHSTWGVKTIKNGVEGRHIVGKSVISSLELGKELEDYNPKKSIIYKVKGLVLLTK
;
A
#
# COMPACT_ATOMS: atom_id res chain seq x y z
N MET A 1 16.41 50.15 53.19
CA MET A 1 17.46 50.35 52.16
C MET A 1 17.45 49.19 51.17
N LEU A 2 17.16 49.48 49.89
CA LEU A 2 17.87 49.03 48.67
C LEU A 2 18.52 47.61 48.71
N LYS A 3 18.39 46.72 47.72
CA LYS A 3 18.07 46.83 46.29
C LYS A 3 17.73 45.44 45.74
N ARG A 4 16.81 45.41 44.77
CA ARG A 4 16.50 44.33 43.82
C ARG A 4 17.74 43.87 43.04
N ILE A 5 17.80 42.59 42.64
CA ILE A 5 18.10 42.17 41.26
C ILE A 5 17.29 40.90 40.94
N ILE A 6 16.40 41.00 39.94
CA ILE A 6 15.68 39.90 39.29
C ILE A 6 16.44 39.60 37.99
N PHE A 7 16.82 38.35 37.77
CA PHE A 7 17.34 37.88 36.47
C PHE A 7 16.18 37.24 35.68
N THR A 8 15.56 38.02 34.80
CA THR A 8 14.71 37.51 33.72
C THR A 8 15.52 37.54 32.43
N SER A 9 15.89 36.37 31.89
CA SER A 9 16.57 36.27 30.61
C SER A 9 15.57 36.46 29.46
N LEU A 10 15.69 37.63 28.84
CA LEU A 10 15.14 38.01 27.55
C LEU A 10 15.86 37.22 26.43
N VAL A 11 15.14 36.42 25.64
CA VAL A 11 15.61 36.05 24.29
C VAL A 11 14.42 36.19 23.34
N SER A 12 14.28 37.38 22.80
CA SER A 12 13.43 37.70 21.68
C SER A 12 14.28 38.47 20.67
N VAL A 13 14.01 38.19 19.39
CA VAL A 13 14.52 38.82 18.16
C VAL A 13 15.72 38.11 17.52
N LEU A 14 15.44 37.43 16.39
CA LEU A 14 16.08 37.66 15.08
C LEU A 14 15.35 36.85 14.00
N PHE A 15 14.21 37.35 13.53
CA PHE A 15 13.65 37.02 12.22
C PHE A 15 12.99 38.29 11.65
N LEU A 16 13.83 39.20 11.15
CA LEU A 16 13.42 40.34 10.33
C LEU A 16 14.50 40.55 9.26
N GLY A 17 14.12 40.22 8.01
CA GLY A 17 14.97 40.26 6.82
C GLY A 17 14.67 39.01 5.98
N CYS A 18 13.86 39.04 4.93
CA CYS A 18 13.73 40.04 3.89
C CYS A 18 12.27 40.22 3.47
N LEU A 19 11.70 41.40 3.70
CA LEU A 19 10.51 41.89 3.00
C LEU A 19 10.60 43.42 2.98
N ASN A 20 11.39 43.95 2.05
CA ASN A 20 11.11 45.25 1.44
C ASN A 20 12.02 45.50 0.23
N LYS A 21 11.50 45.16 -0.94
CA LYS A 21 11.66 45.96 -2.15
C LYS A 21 10.37 45.83 -2.92
N GLN A 22 9.53 46.87 -2.82
CA GLN A 22 8.43 47.10 -3.76
C GLN A 22 9.04 47.42 -5.13
N THR A 23 9.41 46.38 -5.87
CA THR A 23 9.39 46.46 -7.33
C THR A 23 8.00 46.02 -7.75
N LYS A 24 7.32 46.83 -8.57
CA LYS A 24 6.12 46.42 -9.31
C LYS A 24 6.51 45.29 -10.26
N ILE A 25 6.64 44.08 -9.73
CA ILE A 25 6.63 42.86 -10.51
C ILE A 25 5.21 42.77 -11.03
N LYS A 26 5.04 42.79 -12.36
CA LYS A 26 3.79 42.35 -12.99
C LYS A 26 3.45 41.01 -12.34
N TYR A 27 2.40 41.00 -11.51
CA TYR A 27 1.78 39.77 -11.07
C TYR A 27 1.14 39.13 -12.30
N GLU A 28 1.94 38.52 -13.17
CA GLU A 28 1.52 37.32 -13.89
C GLU A 28 1.24 36.31 -12.79
N THR A 29 0.00 36.44 -12.33
CA THR A 29 -0.48 35.77 -11.15
C THR A 29 -0.29 34.30 -11.43
N VAL A 30 0.24 33.59 -10.44
CA VAL A 30 0.16 32.13 -10.33
C VAL A 30 -1.32 31.76 -10.09
N TYR A 31 -2.21 32.17 -11.01
CA TYR A 31 -3.49 31.56 -11.32
C TYR A 31 -3.27 30.35 -12.24
N LEU A 32 -2.08 29.72 -12.16
CA LEU A 32 -1.94 28.34 -12.57
C LEU A 32 -2.79 27.48 -11.63
N SER A 33 -4.03 27.25 -12.07
CA SER A 33 -4.64 25.92 -12.07
C SER A 33 -5.53 25.47 -10.91
N ALA A 34 -5.99 26.32 -9.99
CA ALA A 34 -7.06 25.88 -9.07
C ALA A 34 -8.31 25.36 -9.83
N ASN A 35 -8.69 26.01 -10.94
CA ASN A 35 -9.74 25.53 -11.86
C ASN A 35 -9.31 24.36 -12.77
N LYS A 36 -8.01 24.09 -12.92
CA LYS A 36 -7.48 22.91 -13.66
C LYS A 36 -7.37 21.67 -12.78
N LEU A 37 -7.40 21.83 -11.45
CA LEU A 37 -7.32 20.77 -10.45
C LEU A 37 -8.70 20.18 -10.10
N ASN A 38 -9.78 20.97 -10.19
CA ASN A 38 -11.16 20.50 -10.05
C ASN A 38 -11.72 19.94 -11.36
N LYS A 39 -11.08 18.90 -11.91
CA LYS A 39 -11.69 18.15 -13.00
C LYS A 39 -12.82 17.29 -12.46
N LYS A 40 -13.98 17.35 -13.12
CA LYS A 40 -15.14 16.49 -12.84
C LYS A 40 -14.71 15.02 -12.89
N ASP A 41 -15.21 14.21 -11.96
CA ASP A 41 -14.99 12.75 -11.99
C ASP A 41 -15.52 12.17 -13.32
N PRO A 42 -14.92 11.09 -13.85
CA PRO A 42 -15.47 10.38 -15.00
C PRO A 42 -16.91 9.92 -14.76
N LYS A 43 -17.73 9.91 -15.83
CA LYS A 43 -19.16 9.62 -15.78
C LYS A 43 -19.49 8.27 -15.14
N ASP A 44 -18.61 7.28 -15.24
CA ASP A 44 -18.73 5.98 -14.55
C ASP A 44 -18.98 6.12 -13.04
N LEU A 45 -18.38 7.12 -12.38
CA LEU A 45 -18.53 7.33 -10.93
C LEU A 45 -19.91 7.89 -10.56
N GLU A 46 -20.61 8.50 -11.52
CA GLU A 46 -21.98 9.01 -11.37
C GLU A 46 -23.01 7.93 -11.75
N VAL A 47 -22.76 7.21 -12.84
CA VAL A 47 -23.66 6.20 -13.40
C VAL A 47 -23.68 4.92 -12.57
N TYR A 48 -22.50 4.45 -12.15
CA TYR A 48 -22.40 3.19 -11.43
C TYR A 48 -22.39 3.42 -9.92
N PRO A 49 -23.26 2.73 -9.15
CA PRO A 49 -23.33 2.92 -7.71
C PRO A 49 -21.98 2.68 -7.03
N GLN A 50 -21.46 3.69 -6.34
CA GLN A 50 -20.22 3.57 -5.56
C GLN A 50 -20.49 2.93 -4.19
N ASN A 51 -21.08 1.73 -4.20
CA ASN A 51 -21.33 0.90 -3.02
C ASN A 51 -21.29 -0.59 -3.39
N ALA A 52 -20.86 -1.43 -2.46
CA ALA A 52 -20.74 -2.86 -2.71
C ALA A 52 -22.10 -3.60 -2.85
N GLN A 53 -23.16 -3.10 -2.20
CA GLN A 53 -24.46 -3.76 -2.11
C GLN A 53 -25.09 -4.00 -3.49
N SER A 54 -24.86 -3.09 -4.43
CA SER A 54 -25.35 -3.22 -5.81
C SER A 54 -24.79 -4.44 -6.55
N TYR A 55 -23.62 -4.94 -6.15
CA TYR A 55 -22.86 -5.98 -6.87
C TYR A 55 -22.82 -7.32 -6.13
N THR A 56 -23.20 -7.35 -4.84
CA THR A 56 -23.11 -8.54 -3.98
C THR A 56 -24.38 -9.40 -3.97
N LYS A 57 -25.23 -9.31 -5.00
CA LYS A 57 -26.48 -10.10 -5.09
C LYS A 57 -26.20 -11.60 -5.28
N ASN A 58 -25.24 -11.94 -6.17
CA ASN A 58 -24.96 -13.32 -6.59
C ASN A 58 -23.52 -13.74 -6.26
N ILE A 59 -23.19 -13.86 -4.97
CA ILE A 59 -21.85 -14.27 -4.51
C ILE A 59 -21.77 -15.79 -4.42
N LYS A 60 -20.70 -16.37 -4.98
CA LYS A 60 -20.39 -17.79 -4.79
C LYS A 60 -19.81 -18.05 -3.41
N ASN A 61 -20.32 -19.08 -2.74
CA ASN A 61 -19.77 -19.55 -1.48
C ASN A 61 -18.47 -20.32 -1.70
N LEU A 62 -17.52 -20.17 -0.78
CA LEU A 62 -16.31 -20.98 -0.74
C LEU A 62 -16.62 -22.35 -0.12
N THR A 63 -16.16 -23.41 -0.77
CA THR A 63 -16.23 -24.77 -0.21
C THR A 63 -15.35 -24.89 1.04
N LYS A 64 -15.60 -25.90 1.89
CA LYS A 64 -14.74 -26.17 3.05
C LYS A 64 -13.27 -26.33 2.65
N ARG A 65 -13.01 -27.15 1.62
CA ARG A 65 -11.66 -27.37 1.07
C ARG A 65 -10.97 -26.08 0.63
N GLN A 66 -11.70 -25.17 -0.04
CA GLN A 66 -11.14 -23.87 -0.45
C GLN A 66 -10.77 -23.00 0.75
N LYS A 67 -11.66 -22.91 1.76
CA LYS A 67 -11.40 -22.13 2.98
C LYS A 67 -10.19 -22.66 3.74
N ASP A 68 -10.10 -23.98 3.92
CA ASP A 68 -9.01 -24.62 4.66
C ASP A 68 -7.66 -24.41 3.94
N LYS A 69 -7.65 -24.54 2.60
CA LYS A 69 -6.47 -24.25 1.77
C LYS A 69 -6.03 -22.79 1.92
N LEU A 70 -6.94 -21.83 1.74
CA LEU A 70 -6.64 -20.40 1.85
C LEU A 70 -6.09 -20.04 3.23
N TYR A 71 -6.73 -20.54 4.29
CA TYR A 71 -6.29 -20.29 5.67
C TYR A 71 -4.87 -20.82 5.93
N LYS A 72 -4.57 -22.04 5.47
CA LYS A 72 -3.24 -22.63 5.59
C LYS A 72 -2.19 -21.81 4.84
N GLU A 73 -2.42 -21.54 3.55
CA GLU A 73 -1.48 -20.78 2.70
C GLU A 73 -1.28 -19.35 3.22
N PHE A 74 -2.33 -18.74 3.77
CA PHE A 74 -2.25 -17.42 4.40
C PHE A 74 -1.25 -17.41 5.56
N PHE A 75 -1.34 -18.37 6.49
CA PHE A 75 -0.42 -18.40 7.63
C PHE A 75 0.99 -18.89 7.28
N GLU A 76 1.12 -19.78 6.31
CA GLU A 76 2.41 -20.14 5.73
C GLU A 76 3.11 -18.90 5.16
N LEU A 77 2.38 -18.05 4.42
CA LEU A 77 2.90 -16.81 3.88
C LEU A 77 3.19 -15.77 4.98
N TYR A 78 2.22 -15.52 5.87
CA TYR A 78 2.29 -14.49 6.91
C TYR A 78 3.44 -14.73 7.88
N PHE A 79 3.64 -15.97 8.34
CA PHE A 79 4.74 -16.33 9.24
C PHE A 79 6.02 -16.78 8.55
N ARG A 80 6.07 -16.79 7.21
CA ARG A 80 7.28 -17.15 6.43
C ARG A 80 8.55 -16.44 6.96
N PRO A 81 8.54 -15.13 7.27
CA PRO A 81 9.75 -14.44 7.73
C PRO A 81 10.34 -15.01 9.02
N TRP A 82 9.54 -15.61 9.89
CA TRP A 82 10.04 -16.25 11.11
C TRP A 82 10.51 -17.68 10.89
N ASN A 83 9.97 -18.37 9.88
CA ASN A 83 10.24 -19.78 9.62
C ASN A 83 11.43 -20.01 8.66
N VAL A 84 11.86 -19.02 7.88
CA VAL A 84 13.01 -19.16 6.98
C VAL A 84 14.35 -19.04 7.73
N SER A 85 15.35 -19.81 7.31
CA SER A 85 16.72 -19.75 7.85
C SER A 85 17.64 -18.76 7.10
N LYS A 86 17.20 -18.28 5.94
CA LYS A 86 17.91 -17.34 5.07
C LYS A 86 16.94 -16.47 4.29
N MET A 87 17.44 -15.35 3.76
CA MET A 87 16.71 -14.51 2.78
C MET A 87 16.26 -15.34 1.59
N THR A 88 15.01 -15.15 1.14
CA THR A 88 14.48 -15.88 -0.03
C THR A 88 14.91 -15.26 -1.35
N MET A 89 15.25 -13.96 -1.35
CA MET A 89 15.72 -13.24 -2.52
C MET A 89 17.25 -13.19 -2.63
N SER A 90 17.73 -13.11 -3.87
CA SER A 90 19.13 -12.85 -4.16
C SER A 90 19.54 -11.41 -3.81
N LYS A 91 20.84 -11.21 -3.57
CA LYS A 91 21.43 -9.87 -3.36
C LYS A 91 21.11 -8.91 -4.52
N LYS A 92 21.19 -9.39 -5.76
CA LYS A 92 20.83 -8.60 -6.95
C LYS A 92 19.39 -8.09 -6.90
N ASN A 93 18.46 -8.96 -6.51
CA ASN A 93 17.04 -8.60 -6.38
C ASN A 93 16.76 -7.74 -5.16
N ALA A 94 17.56 -7.83 -4.08
CA ALA A 94 17.40 -6.97 -2.91
C ALA A 94 17.74 -5.49 -3.21
N PHE A 95 18.70 -5.25 -4.11
CA PHE A 95 19.22 -3.91 -4.41
C PHE A 95 18.94 -3.47 -5.85
N TRP A 96 17.83 -3.95 -6.43
CA TRP A 96 17.39 -3.58 -7.79
C TRP A 96 17.23 -2.06 -7.97
N GLY A 97 16.87 -1.36 -6.88
CA GLY A 97 16.67 0.08 -6.84
C GLY A 97 17.92 0.91 -7.17
N ASN A 98 19.11 0.32 -7.05
CA ASN A 98 20.36 1.00 -7.42
C ASN A 98 20.38 1.43 -8.90
N ASN A 99 19.55 0.83 -9.75
CA ASN A 99 19.36 1.27 -11.14
C ASN A 99 18.83 2.71 -11.25
N TYR A 100 18.14 3.24 -10.23
CA TYR A 100 17.69 4.63 -10.22
C TYR A 100 18.84 5.64 -10.22
N ALA A 101 20.02 5.27 -9.73
CA ALA A 101 21.21 6.13 -9.79
C ALA A 101 21.66 6.44 -11.23
N ARG A 102 21.21 5.65 -12.22
CA ARG A 102 21.46 5.86 -13.65
C ARG A 102 20.39 6.72 -14.33
N SER A 103 19.32 7.06 -13.61
CA SER A 103 18.16 7.78 -14.14
C SER A 103 18.16 9.24 -13.66
N LYS A 104 17.46 10.12 -14.39
CA LYS A 104 17.20 11.49 -13.93
C LYS A 104 16.07 11.47 -12.90
N MET A 105 16.45 11.48 -11.62
CA MET A 105 15.53 11.50 -10.49
C MET A 105 15.53 12.87 -9.80
N TYR A 106 14.43 13.22 -9.14
CA TYR A 106 14.18 14.52 -8.52
C TYR A 106 13.74 14.35 -7.06
N GLY A 107 14.20 15.23 -6.18
CA GLY A 107 13.82 15.23 -4.76
C GLY A 107 12.51 15.98 -4.51
N GLU A 108 12.16 16.13 -3.23
CA GLU A 108 10.96 16.84 -2.76
C GLU A 108 10.90 18.32 -3.18
N ASN A 109 12.05 18.92 -3.49
CA ASN A 109 12.20 20.31 -3.89
C ASN A 109 12.24 20.50 -5.41
N TYR A 110 11.81 19.49 -6.19
CA TYR A 110 11.79 19.50 -7.65
C TYR A 110 13.18 19.62 -8.30
N ARG A 111 14.26 19.54 -7.52
CA ARG A 111 15.63 19.57 -8.03
C ARG A 111 16.13 18.17 -8.31
N ARG A 112 16.99 18.07 -9.32
CA ARG A 112 17.65 16.81 -9.67
C ARG A 112 18.48 16.31 -8.50
N ILE A 113 18.33 15.03 -8.18
CA ILE A 113 19.17 14.34 -7.20
C ILE A 113 20.56 14.13 -7.82
N SER A 114 21.61 14.53 -7.10
CA SER A 114 22.99 14.47 -7.58
C SER A 114 23.55 13.04 -7.53
N LYS A 115 24.63 12.79 -8.28
CA LYS A 115 25.30 11.49 -8.29
C LYS A 115 25.89 11.17 -6.91
N GLU A 116 26.45 12.18 -6.24
CA GLU A 116 27.05 12.09 -4.91
C GLU A 116 26.01 11.70 -3.87
N TRP A 117 24.77 12.15 -4.02
CA TRP A 117 23.67 11.69 -3.16
C TRP A 117 23.43 10.19 -3.31
N PHE A 118 23.39 9.67 -4.55
CA PHE A 118 23.23 8.24 -4.80
C PHE A 118 24.42 7.43 -4.29
N GLU A 119 25.65 7.91 -4.47
CA GLU A 119 26.85 7.26 -3.94
C GLU A 119 26.79 7.14 -2.40
N ARG A 120 26.37 8.21 -1.71
CA ARG A 120 26.18 8.20 -0.25
C ARG A 120 25.10 7.22 0.18
N ILE A 121 23.93 7.21 -0.45
CA ILE A 121 22.82 6.34 -0.03
C ILE A 121 23.09 4.85 -0.33
N ILE A 122 23.82 4.56 -1.41
CA ILE A 122 24.28 3.20 -1.73
C ILE A 122 25.33 2.74 -0.72
N LYS A 123 26.27 3.61 -0.32
CA LYS A 123 27.23 3.31 0.76
C LYS A 123 26.51 3.04 2.08
N LEU A 124 25.53 3.89 2.43
CA LEU A 124 24.70 3.73 3.63
C LEU A 124 23.97 2.38 3.65
N SER A 125 23.57 1.89 2.48
CA SER A 125 22.86 0.60 2.32
C SER A 125 23.69 -0.62 2.71
N ASN A 126 24.99 -0.50 3.00
CA ASN A 126 25.82 -1.55 3.59
C ASN A 126 25.70 -2.94 2.90
N MET A 127 25.62 -2.93 1.57
CA MET A 127 25.39 -4.15 0.76
C MET A 127 26.36 -5.31 1.03
N PRO A 128 27.66 -5.10 1.39
CA PRO A 128 28.55 -6.20 1.76
C PRO A 128 28.04 -7.04 2.93
N LYS A 129 27.25 -6.47 3.85
CA LYS A 129 26.67 -7.18 5.01
C LYS A 129 25.35 -7.88 4.70
N PHE A 130 24.88 -7.89 3.45
CA PHE A 130 23.62 -8.53 3.08
C PHE A 130 23.52 -9.98 3.62
N ALA A 131 22.42 -10.27 4.32
CA ALA A 131 22.07 -11.54 4.96
C ALA A 131 23.01 -12.00 6.09
N SER A 132 23.80 -11.10 6.68
CA SER A 132 24.72 -11.41 7.78
C SER A 132 24.05 -11.52 9.17
N VAL A 133 22.95 -10.80 9.43
CA VAL A 133 22.34 -10.69 10.78
C VAL A 133 21.39 -11.84 11.09
N LYS A 134 20.53 -12.22 10.14
CA LYS A 134 19.61 -13.38 10.24
C LYS A 134 18.65 -13.37 11.45
N GLN A 135 18.26 -12.19 11.90
CA GLN A 135 17.43 -12.03 13.10
C GLN A 135 15.94 -11.93 12.76
N ARG A 136 15.07 -12.37 13.67
CA ARG A 136 13.61 -12.23 13.49
C ARG A 136 13.14 -10.96 14.16
N ALA A 137 12.17 -10.30 13.54
CA ALA A 137 11.59 -9.07 14.03
C ALA A 137 10.10 -8.99 13.73
N ILE A 138 9.46 -7.94 14.22
CA ILE A 138 8.05 -7.62 13.95
C ILE A 138 7.88 -6.11 13.91
N THR A 139 6.95 -5.61 13.11
CA THR A 139 6.55 -4.20 13.17
C THR A 139 5.77 -3.92 14.47
N VAL A 140 6.15 -2.86 15.17
CA VAL A 140 5.47 -2.40 16.42
C VAL A 140 4.56 -1.20 16.19
N ARG A 141 4.49 -0.72 14.95
CA ARG A 141 3.56 0.28 14.42
C ARG A 141 3.42 0.11 12.91
N ASN A 142 2.45 0.79 12.29
CA ASN A 142 2.40 0.90 10.83
C ASN A 142 3.63 1.66 10.32
N SER A 143 4.23 1.18 9.24
CA SER A 143 5.48 1.71 8.72
C SER A 143 5.53 1.58 7.19
N ASP A 144 6.65 2.00 6.61
CA ASP A 144 6.98 1.81 5.20
C ASP A 144 8.22 0.93 5.03
N LEU A 145 8.20 0.14 3.95
CA LEU A 145 9.35 -0.46 3.30
C LEU A 145 9.80 0.49 2.18
N LYS A 146 11.04 0.93 2.25
CA LYS A 146 11.67 1.84 1.30
C LYS A 146 12.66 1.11 0.38
N VAL A 147 12.92 1.69 -0.79
CA VAL A 147 13.93 1.19 -1.75
C VAL A 147 15.35 1.50 -1.27
N PHE A 148 15.54 2.66 -0.65
CA PHE A 148 16.78 3.12 -0.02
C PHE A 148 16.55 3.47 1.47
N PRO A 149 17.58 3.41 2.33
CA PRO A 149 17.47 3.72 3.76
C PRO A 149 17.34 5.23 4.03
N THR A 150 16.24 5.83 3.57
CA THR A 150 15.93 7.25 3.78
C THR A 150 14.42 7.48 3.72
N SER A 151 13.95 8.51 4.44
CA SER A 151 12.59 9.02 4.35
C SER A 151 12.38 9.98 3.18
N LYS A 152 13.46 10.38 2.49
CA LYS A 152 13.39 11.31 1.36
C LYS A 152 12.74 10.64 0.14
N PRO A 153 11.85 11.35 -0.57
CA PRO A 153 11.23 10.81 -1.76
C PRO A 153 12.14 10.91 -2.97
N MET A 154 11.80 10.16 -4.00
CA MET A 154 12.49 10.18 -5.28
C MET A 154 11.48 10.12 -6.42
N PHE A 155 11.38 11.19 -7.20
CA PHE A 155 10.43 11.31 -8.30
C PHE A 155 11.13 11.22 -9.66
N LYS A 156 10.39 10.81 -10.69
CA LYS A 156 10.76 11.15 -12.07
C LYS A 156 10.33 12.59 -12.39
N ARG A 157 10.46 13.01 -13.65
CA ARG A 157 10.13 14.36 -14.09
C ARG A 157 8.67 14.72 -13.78
N PHE A 158 8.45 15.93 -13.28
CA PHE A 158 7.11 16.45 -12.92
C PHE A 158 6.29 16.92 -14.12
N ASP A 159 6.91 17.15 -15.26
CA ASP A 159 6.23 17.50 -16.52
C ASP A 159 5.78 16.28 -17.34
N GLN A 160 6.09 15.07 -16.86
CA GLN A 160 5.65 13.83 -17.49
C GLN A 160 4.36 13.32 -16.85
N ALA A 161 3.34 13.04 -17.66
CA ALA A 161 2.04 12.59 -17.17
C ALA A 161 2.11 11.25 -16.42
N GLY A 162 1.69 11.26 -15.16
CA GLY A 162 1.75 10.09 -14.27
C GLY A 162 3.13 9.86 -13.64
N GLU A 163 3.95 10.90 -13.59
CA GLU A 163 5.22 10.98 -12.87
C GLU A 163 5.20 12.21 -11.95
N GLY A 164 6.27 12.46 -11.19
CA GLY A 164 6.26 13.50 -10.15
C GLY A 164 5.44 13.07 -8.92
N PHE A 165 5.04 14.02 -8.09
CA PHE A 165 4.15 13.74 -6.96
C PHE A 165 2.80 13.17 -7.45
N PRO A 166 2.24 12.12 -6.82
CA PRO A 166 2.67 11.44 -5.58
C PRO A 166 3.51 10.16 -5.79
N PHE A 167 4.10 9.96 -6.98
CA PHE A 167 4.86 8.76 -7.34
C PHE A 167 6.27 8.74 -6.75
N ASP A 168 6.35 8.61 -5.43
CA ASP A 168 7.63 8.42 -4.74
C ASP A 168 8.19 7.02 -5.05
N TYR A 169 9.23 6.96 -5.88
CA TYR A 169 9.92 5.73 -6.25
C TYR A 169 10.80 5.16 -5.13
N ASN A 170 10.99 5.89 -4.03
CA ASN A 170 11.58 5.32 -2.83
C ASN A 170 10.54 4.59 -1.96
N GLN A 171 9.25 4.86 -2.12
CA GLN A 171 8.17 4.13 -1.46
C GLN A 171 7.96 2.77 -2.16
N ASN A 172 8.38 1.68 -1.51
CA ASN A 172 8.15 0.33 -2.04
C ASN A 172 6.80 -0.23 -1.60
N SER A 173 6.53 -0.22 -0.30
CA SER A 173 5.25 -0.66 0.25
C SER A 173 5.04 -0.13 1.66
N SER A 174 3.81 0.23 2.03
CA SER A 174 3.44 0.29 3.45
C SER A 174 3.37 -1.13 4.04
N ILE A 175 3.49 -1.21 5.36
CA ILE A 175 3.40 -2.44 6.15
C ILE A 175 2.69 -2.15 7.47
N ASN A 176 1.71 -2.98 7.80
CA ASN A 176 0.88 -2.77 8.99
C ASN A 176 1.63 -3.18 10.26
N LEU A 177 1.16 -2.66 11.40
CA LEU A 177 1.46 -3.19 12.74
C LEU A 177 1.38 -4.72 12.78
N ASN A 178 2.15 -5.36 13.66
CA ASN A 178 2.14 -6.81 13.88
C ASN A 178 2.57 -7.63 12.65
N SER A 179 3.35 -7.09 11.71
CA SER A 179 3.84 -7.85 10.56
C SER A 179 5.16 -8.55 10.89
N PRO A 180 5.26 -9.89 10.78
CA PRO A 180 6.52 -10.62 10.94
C PRO A 180 7.58 -10.21 9.92
N LEU A 181 8.82 -10.14 10.37
CA LEU A 181 9.98 -9.71 9.58
C LEU A 181 11.19 -10.64 9.81
N TYR A 182 12.01 -10.74 8.78
CA TYR A 182 13.35 -11.31 8.82
C TYR A 182 14.36 -10.20 8.50
N ILE A 183 15.30 -9.94 9.40
CA ILE A 183 16.34 -8.92 9.23
C ILE A 183 17.53 -9.54 8.50
N SER A 184 17.84 -8.95 7.34
CA SER A 184 19.02 -9.28 6.56
C SER A 184 20.28 -8.67 7.17
N HIS A 185 20.26 -7.34 7.34
CA HIS A 185 21.35 -6.51 7.85
C HIS A 185 20.85 -5.08 8.14
N TYR A 186 21.72 -4.25 8.70
CA TYR A 186 21.47 -2.85 8.99
C TYR A 186 22.28 -1.93 8.07
N SER A 187 21.79 -0.69 7.90
CA SER A 187 22.55 0.40 7.28
C SER A 187 23.82 0.69 8.08
N THR A 188 24.79 1.38 7.48
CA THR A 188 26.07 1.65 8.16
C THR A 188 25.93 2.49 9.44
N ASP A 189 24.85 3.26 9.56
CA ASP A 189 24.52 4.08 10.74
C ASP A 189 23.55 3.39 11.72
N ASN A 190 23.12 2.16 11.44
CA ASN A 190 22.11 1.40 12.19
C ASN A 190 20.72 2.06 12.31
N GLY A 191 20.44 3.13 11.55
CA GLY A 191 19.12 3.78 11.54
C GLY A 191 18.05 2.97 10.81
N TRP A 192 18.47 2.10 9.88
CA TRP A 192 17.59 1.32 9.02
C TRP A 192 17.98 -0.16 9.01
N ALA A 193 16.97 -1.03 8.90
CA ALA A 193 17.15 -2.46 8.67
C ALA A 193 16.64 -2.83 7.28
N PHE A 194 17.39 -3.63 6.53
CA PHE A 194 16.86 -4.27 5.33
C PHE A 194 16.16 -5.56 5.74
N VAL A 195 14.86 -5.66 5.47
CA VAL A 195 14.00 -6.75 5.93
C VAL A 195 13.29 -7.46 4.80
N GLU A 196 12.93 -8.70 5.05
CA GLU A 196 11.93 -9.45 4.29
C GLU A 196 10.67 -9.64 5.14
N SER A 197 9.52 -9.24 4.60
CA SER A 197 8.18 -9.53 5.14
C SER A 197 7.51 -10.66 4.34
N SER A 198 6.27 -10.99 4.69
CA SER A 198 5.48 -12.00 3.98
C SER A 198 5.21 -11.65 2.50
N PHE A 199 5.19 -10.37 2.14
CA PHE A 199 4.77 -9.94 0.80
C PHE A 199 5.76 -9.03 0.05
N ALA A 200 6.70 -8.40 0.75
CA ALA A 200 7.70 -7.50 0.18
C ALA A 200 8.98 -7.45 1.03
N SER A 201 10.03 -6.87 0.47
CA SER A 201 11.27 -6.53 1.18
C SER A 201 11.62 -5.06 0.99
N GLY A 202 12.47 -4.54 1.85
CA GLY A 202 12.96 -3.18 1.73
C GLY A 202 13.60 -2.69 3.02
N TRP A 203 13.98 -1.42 3.01
CA TRP A 203 14.50 -0.72 4.17
C TRP A 203 13.36 -0.25 5.06
N ILE A 204 13.43 -0.54 6.35
CA ILE A 204 12.50 -0.06 7.38
C ILE A 204 13.27 0.63 8.49
N SER A 205 12.68 1.66 9.08
CA SER A 205 13.25 2.33 10.26
C SER A 205 13.38 1.34 11.42
N VAL A 206 14.53 1.33 12.09
CA VAL A 206 14.77 0.48 13.27
C VAL A 206 13.83 0.84 14.44
N GLN A 207 13.29 2.07 14.46
CA GLN A 207 12.36 2.53 15.50
C GLN A 207 10.94 1.95 15.34
N ASP A 208 10.62 1.40 14.17
CA ASP A 208 9.29 0.88 13.83
C ASP A 208 9.20 -0.65 13.96
N ILE A 209 10.32 -1.28 14.33
CA ILE A 209 10.43 -2.73 14.52
C ILE A 209 10.98 -3.08 15.89
N ALA A 210 10.67 -4.29 16.35
CA ALA A 210 11.31 -4.91 17.50
C ALA A 210 11.85 -6.28 17.10
N THR A 211 13.04 -6.61 17.59
CA THR A 211 13.62 -7.95 17.43
C THR A 211 12.91 -8.92 18.37
N VAL A 212 12.69 -10.16 17.92
CA VAL A 212 11.93 -11.16 18.68
C VAL A 212 12.68 -12.48 18.74
N ASP A 213 12.66 -13.10 19.92
CA ASP A 213 13.23 -14.42 20.17
C ASP A 213 12.18 -15.53 20.03
N ALA A 214 12.59 -16.78 20.22
CA ALA A 214 11.73 -17.94 20.09
C ALA A 214 10.55 -17.94 21.09
N ASP A 215 10.74 -17.36 22.29
CA ASP A 215 9.68 -17.24 23.29
C ASP A 215 8.61 -16.25 22.83
N VAL A 216 8.99 -15.07 22.36
CA VAL A 216 8.05 -14.08 21.82
C VAL A 216 7.34 -14.61 20.58
N ILE A 217 8.08 -15.26 19.66
CA ILE A 217 7.49 -15.89 18.47
C ILE A 217 6.51 -17.00 18.88
N GLY A 218 6.89 -17.87 19.82
CA GLY A 218 6.03 -18.91 20.37
C GLY A 218 4.77 -18.32 20.97
N LYS A 219 4.89 -17.27 21.78
CA LYS A 219 3.76 -16.51 22.33
C LYS A 219 2.99 -15.69 21.28
N PHE A 220 3.52 -15.43 20.10
CA PHE A 220 2.72 -14.80 19.05
C PHE A 220 1.96 -15.86 18.23
N LYS A 221 2.57 -17.02 17.97
CA LYS A 221 2.04 -18.09 17.11
C LYS A 221 1.11 -19.10 17.80
N SER A 222 1.33 -19.40 19.09
CA SER A 222 0.73 -20.57 19.78
C SER A 222 -0.75 -20.45 20.17
N GLU A 223 -1.42 -19.37 19.81
CA GLU A 223 -2.86 -19.21 20.05
C GLU A 223 -3.57 -19.22 18.71
N ASN A 224 -4.12 -20.38 18.33
CA ASN A 224 -4.90 -20.61 17.10
C ASN A 224 -6.18 -19.73 16.98
N SER A 225 -6.34 -18.71 17.83
CA SER A 225 -7.39 -17.71 17.82
C SER A 225 -6.84 -16.38 17.33
N TYR A 226 -6.66 -16.26 16.02
CA TYR A 226 -6.32 -14.99 15.38
C TYR A 226 -7.57 -14.15 15.17
N TYR A 227 -7.39 -12.84 15.26
CA TYR A 227 -8.40 -11.84 14.99
C TYR A 227 -7.88 -10.85 13.96
N VAL A 228 -8.79 -10.29 13.18
CA VAL A 228 -8.47 -9.37 12.08
C VAL A 228 -9.25 -8.08 12.21
N ALA A 229 -8.59 -6.97 11.90
CA ALA A 229 -9.23 -5.67 11.75
C ALA A 229 -10.13 -5.66 10.51
N ILE A 230 -11.41 -5.32 10.70
CA ILE A 230 -12.44 -5.21 9.64
C ILE A 230 -12.85 -3.78 9.32
N LYS A 231 -12.31 -2.81 10.05
CA LYS A 231 -12.46 -1.37 9.81
C LYS A 231 -11.08 -0.79 9.51
N ASP A 232 -11.02 0.21 8.62
CA ASP A 232 -9.78 0.92 8.35
C ASP A 232 -9.62 2.13 9.30
N ASN A 233 -8.37 2.42 9.66
CA ASN A 233 -7.95 3.64 10.34
C ASN A 233 -8.69 3.99 11.65
N PHE A 234 -8.82 3.03 12.57
CA PHE A 234 -9.39 3.28 13.91
C PHE A 234 -8.31 3.20 15.00
N PRO A 235 -8.42 3.96 16.10
CA PRO A 235 -7.38 4.00 17.13
C PRO A 235 -7.32 2.72 17.96
N LEU A 236 -6.10 2.30 18.28
CA LEU A 236 -5.78 1.24 19.24
C LEU A 236 -5.29 1.86 20.55
N TYR A 237 -5.77 1.32 21.67
CA TYR A 237 -5.40 1.78 23.00
C TYR A 237 -4.89 0.62 23.86
N LYS A 238 -4.11 0.98 24.88
CA LYS A 238 -3.82 0.14 26.04
C LYS A 238 -4.01 1.00 27.28
N SER A 239 -5.00 0.68 28.11
CA SER A 239 -5.30 1.44 29.32
C SER A 239 -5.44 2.94 28.99
N TYR A 240 -6.26 3.25 27.97
CA TYR A 240 -6.52 4.61 27.46
C TYR A 240 -5.34 5.33 26.79
N VAL A 241 -4.14 4.75 26.76
CA VAL A 241 -2.99 5.32 26.04
C VAL A 241 -3.02 4.89 24.57
N PHE A 242 -3.06 5.86 23.67
CA PHE A 242 -3.00 5.64 22.22
C PHE A 242 -1.74 4.85 21.82
N LYS A 243 -1.90 3.93 20.86
CA LYS A 243 -0.80 3.10 20.33
C LYS A 243 -0.59 3.30 18.85
N ASP A 244 -1.63 3.14 18.04
CA ASP A 244 -1.57 3.32 16.59
C ASP A 244 -2.99 3.44 16.01
N TYR A 245 -3.11 3.84 14.75
CA TYR A 245 -4.31 3.64 13.94
C TYR A 245 -4.26 2.27 13.26
N VAL A 246 -5.13 1.35 13.66
CA VAL A 246 -5.20 0.02 13.05
C VAL A 246 -5.72 0.12 11.62
N LYS A 247 -4.98 -0.47 10.68
CA LYS A 247 -5.40 -0.60 9.28
C LYS A 247 -6.20 -1.89 9.07
N LEU A 248 -7.15 -1.86 8.12
CA LEU A 248 -7.90 -3.03 7.69
C LEU A 248 -6.93 -4.18 7.37
N GLY A 249 -7.27 -5.41 7.81
CA GLY A 249 -6.45 -6.59 7.57
C GLY A 249 -5.31 -6.82 8.58
N THR A 250 -5.07 -5.89 9.52
CA THR A 250 -4.11 -6.11 10.61
C THR A 250 -4.54 -7.28 11.49
N LEU A 251 -3.60 -8.19 11.80
CA LEU A 251 -3.85 -9.39 12.60
C LEU A 251 -3.40 -9.24 14.05
N PHE A 252 -4.15 -9.85 14.94
CA PHE A 252 -3.91 -9.89 16.38
C PHE A 252 -4.15 -11.30 16.92
N PRO A 253 -3.19 -11.95 17.58
CA PRO A 253 -3.47 -13.12 18.41
C PRO A 253 -4.28 -12.71 19.65
N LEU A 254 -5.03 -13.66 20.24
CA LEU A 254 -5.80 -13.45 21.46
C LEU A 254 -5.17 -14.11 22.69
N ARG A 255 -4.48 -13.31 23.51
CA ARG A 255 -3.79 -13.72 24.74
C ARG A 255 -4.62 -13.39 25.97
N LYS A 256 -4.99 -14.40 26.77
CA LYS A 256 -5.69 -14.21 28.07
C LYS A 256 -6.91 -13.26 27.95
N GLY A 257 -7.74 -13.48 26.93
CA GLY A 257 -8.96 -12.68 26.67
C GLY A 257 -8.74 -11.29 26.05
N LYS A 258 -7.48 -10.84 25.85
CA LYS A 258 -7.16 -9.55 25.21
C LYS A 258 -6.38 -9.75 23.90
N PHE A 259 -6.45 -8.77 23.01
CA PHE A 259 -5.63 -8.79 21.79
C PHE A 259 -4.17 -8.56 22.15
N ALA A 260 -3.27 -9.27 21.47
CA ALA A 260 -1.84 -9.15 21.67
C ALA A 260 -1.16 -8.43 20.50
N THR A 261 -0.12 -7.67 20.85
CA THR A 261 0.81 -6.98 19.97
C THR A 261 2.22 -7.12 20.57
N VAL A 262 3.22 -6.57 19.90
CA VAL A 262 4.58 -6.51 20.42
C VAL A 262 4.95 -5.05 20.68
N ILE A 263 5.50 -4.79 21.87
CA ILE A 263 6.11 -3.50 22.21
C ILE A 263 7.63 -3.65 22.19
N ARG A 264 8.32 -2.54 21.91
CA ARG A 264 9.77 -2.44 21.84
C ARG A 264 10.30 -1.79 23.12
N ASP A 265 11.35 -2.35 23.72
CA ASP A 265 12.10 -1.67 24.79
C ASP A 265 13.14 -0.68 24.24
N ASN A 266 13.94 -0.09 25.13
CA ASN A 266 15.02 0.83 24.77
C ASN A 266 16.17 0.13 24.01
N THR A 267 16.39 -1.18 24.22
CA THR A 267 17.39 -1.99 23.51
C THR A 267 16.95 -2.42 22.11
N GLY A 268 15.65 -2.32 21.81
CA GLY A 268 15.07 -2.80 20.55
C GLY A 268 14.56 -4.24 20.60
N LYS A 269 14.53 -4.85 21.79
CA LYS A 269 13.92 -6.16 22.01
C LYS A 269 12.40 -6.03 22.15
N GLY A 270 11.69 -6.98 21.56
CA GLY A 270 10.24 -7.06 21.56
C GLY A 270 9.70 -7.87 22.72
N TYR A 271 8.58 -7.44 23.29
CA TYR A 271 7.83 -8.19 24.32
C TYR A 271 6.35 -8.20 23.97
N ILE A 272 5.67 -9.30 24.30
CA ILE A 272 4.21 -9.38 24.13
C ILE A 272 3.53 -8.38 25.05
N SER A 273 2.75 -7.49 24.46
CA SER A 273 1.85 -6.61 25.17
C SER A 273 0.41 -6.94 24.81
N ARG A 274 -0.49 -6.76 25.77
CA ARG A 274 -1.94 -6.84 25.54
C ARG A 274 -2.48 -5.44 25.33
N VAL A 275 -3.42 -5.30 24.41
CA VAL A 275 -4.15 -4.07 24.08
C VAL A 275 -5.64 -4.28 24.32
N ASP A 276 -6.38 -3.19 24.40
CA ASP A 276 -7.79 -3.23 24.73
C ASP A 276 -8.62 -3.88 23.62
N ARG A 277 -9.72 -4.53 24.01
CA ARG A 277 -10.66 -5.13 23.05
C ARG A 277 -11.30 -4.02 22.23
N ASN A 278 -11.54 -4.29 20.96
CA ASN A 278 -12.15 -3.36 20.02
C ASN A 278 -13.14 -4.13 19.13
N LYS A 279 -14.35 -3.61 18.97
CA LYS A 279 -15.42 -4.23 18.15
C LYS A 279 -15.06 -4.36 16.67
N ASN A 280 -14.09 -3.57 16.19
CA ASN A 280 -13.61 -3.61 14.81
C ASN A 280 -12.54 -4.70 14.57
N ILE A 281 -12.21 -5.49 15.59
CA ILE A 281 -11.27 -6.61 15.51
C ILE A 281 -12.06 -7.88 15.86
N VAL A 282 -12.22 -8.76 14.88
CA VAL A 282 -13.12 -9.94 14.96
C VAL A 282 -12.37 -11.22 14.64
N SER A 283 -12.96 -12.37 14.97
CA SER A 283 -12.33 -13.68 14.71
C SER A 283 -11.94 -13.83 13.24
N PHE A 284 -10.73 -14.32 13.00
CA PHE A 284 -10.17 -14.54 11.67
C PHE A 284 -10.27 -16.02 11.27
N PRO A 285 -10.63 -16.35 10.01
CA PRO A 285 -11.10 -15.45 8.97
C PRO A 285 -12.59 -15.12 9.12
N ILE A 286 -13.02 -13.98 8.58
CA ILE A 286 -14.45 -13.68 8.50
C ILE A 286 -15.09 -14.49 7.37
N LYS A 287 -16.38 -14.84 7.51
CA LYS A 287 -17.12 -15.59 6.49
C LYS A 287 -17.14 -14.82 5.16
N PHE A 288 -16.78 -15.45 4.05
CA PHE A 288 -16.91 -14.88 2.70
C PHE A 288 -18.38 -14.89 2.27
N ASN A 289 -19.09 -13.78 2.52
CA ASN A 289 -20.51 -13.63 2.23
C ASN A 289 -20.87 -12.17 1.94
N LYS A 290 -22.11 -11.93 1.50
CA LYS A 290 -22.64 -10.59 1.17
C LYS A 290 -22.41 -9.56 2.26
N LYS A 291 -22.78 -9.88 3.51
CA LYS A 291 -22.67 -8.96 4.65
C LYS A 291 -21.22 -8.48 4.84
N ASN A 292 -20.28 -9.43 4.89
CA ASN A 292 -18.88 -9.13 5.18
C ASN A 292 -18.17 -8.48 4.00
N LEU A 293 -18.49 -8.86 2.75
CA LEU A 293 -17.96 -8.19 1.56
C LEU A 293 -18.41 -6.73 1.51
N ASN A 294 -19.70 -6.46 1.75
CA ASN A 294 -20.21 -5.09 1.79
C ASN A 294 -19.53 -4.26 2.87
N MET A 295 -19.38 -4.83 4.06
CA MET A 295 -18.70 -4.18 5.18
C MET A 295 -17.27 -3.77 4.81
N VAL A 296 -16.46 -4.68 4.27
CA VAL A 296 -15.05 -4.44 3.97
C VAL A 296 -14.87 -3.49 2.78
N ILE A 297 -15.56 -3.73 1.67
CA ILE A 297 -15.41 -2.92 0.45
C ILE A 297 -15.81 -1.46 0.72
N ASN A 298 -16.90 -1.23 1.45
CA ASN A 298 -17.36 0.13 1.72
C ASN A 298 -16.42 0.91 2.66
N GLN A 299 -15.48 0.27 3.37
CA GLN A 299 -14.41 0.99 4.08
C GLN A 299 -13.38 1.60 3.12
N LEU A 300 -13.27 1.07 1.92
CA LEU A 300 -12.17 1.36 0.98
C LEU A 300 -12.62 2.19 -0.22
N ILE A 301 -13.91 2.18 -0.56
CA ILE A 301 -14.47 3.04 -1.61
C ILE A 301 -14.15 4.50 -1.30
N LYS A 302 -13.74 5.26 -2.33
CA LYS A 302 -13.32 6.67 -2.27
C LYS A 302 -12.07 6.95 -1.44
N GLN A 303 -11.39 5.94 -0.89
CA GLN A 303 -10.08 6.14 -0.26
C GLN A 303 -9.10 6.71 -1.31
N PRO A 304 -8.34 7.78 -0.98
CA PRO A 304 -7.35 8.34 -1.91
C PRO A 304 -6.32 7.29 -2.37
N TYR A 305 -5.83 7.44 -3.59
CA TYR A 305 -4.76 6.62 -4.13
C TYR A 305 -3.44 6.94 -3.42
N GLY A 306 -2.73 5.90 -2.96
CA GLY A 306 -1.38 6.04 -2.41
C GLY A 306 -0.39 5.11 -3.12
N TRP A 307 0.50 5.67 -3.94
CA TRP A 307 1.56 4.89 -4.60
C TRP A 307 2.38 4.13 -3.56
N GLY A 308 2.51 2.82 -3.70
CA GLY A 308 3.23 1.99 -2.72
C GLY A 308 2.64 2.06 -1.30
N GLY A 309 1.40 2.54 -1.12
CA GLY A 309 0.79 2.74 0.20
C GLY A 309 1.14 4.05 0.91
N LEU A 310 1.71 5.03 0.18
CA LEU A 310 2.06 6.35 0.71
C LEU A 310 0.89 6.99 1.47
N TYR A 311 1.20 7.68 2.58
CA TYR A 311 0.23 8.31 3.49
C TYR A 311 -0.75 7.34 4.17
N GLY A 312 -0.42 6.05 4.21
CA GLY A 312 -1.30 5.03 4.78
C GLY A 312 -2.56 4.76 3.95
N ASN A 313 -2.51 5.12 2.65
CA ASN A 313 -3.51 4.82 1.63
C ASN A 313 -3.15 3.52 0.89
N ARG A 314 -3.85 3.22 -0.22
CA ARG A 314 -3.61 2.00 -1.01
C ARG A 314 -3.46 2.29 -2.50
N ASP A 315 -2.47 1.63 -3.11
CA ASP A 315 -2.42 1.48 -4.56
C ASP A 315 -3.32 0.32 -5.03
N CYS A 316 -3.37 0.08 -6.34
CA CYS A 316 -4.20 -0.94 -6.96
C CYS A 316 -4.05 -2.34 -6.35
N SER A 317 -2.82 -2.76 -6.06
CA SER A 317 -2.49 -4.11 -5.61
C SER A 317 -2.51 -4.25 -4.09
N LEU A 318 -2.19 -3.19 -3.36
CA LEU A 318 -2.39 -3.16 -1.91
C LEU A 318 -3.88 -3.16 -1.56
N LEU A 319 -4.71 -2.49 -2.37
CA LEU A 319 -6.17 -2.53 -2.23
C LEU A 319 -6.72 -3.95 -2.30
N THR A 320 -6.39 -4.71 -3.36
CA THR A 320 -6.88 -6.08 -3.52
C THR A 320 -6.38 -6.99 -2.41
N LYS A 321 -5.11 -6.84 -2.02
CA LYS A 321 -4.50 -7.60 -0.92
C LYS A 321 -5.21 -7.35 0.41
N ASP A 322 -5.36 -6.10 0.83
CA ASP A 322 -5.92 -5.77 2.14
C ASP A 322 -7.43 -6.04 2.19
N LEU A 323 -8.16 -5.83 1.09
CA LEU A 323 -9.57 -6.18 0.97
C LEU A 323 -9.80 -7.68 1.20
N LEU A 324 -8.94 -8.53 0.62
CA LEU A 324 -9.12 -9.99 0.70
C LEU A 324 -8.41 -10.62 1.91
N THR A 325 -7.59 -9.84 2.64
CA THR A 325 -6.89 -10.31 3.84
C THR A 325 -7.86 -10.82 4.90
N PRO A 326 -8.94 -10.12 5.31
CA PRO A 326 -9.90 -10.62 6.30
C PRO A 326 -10.54 -11.97 5.98
N PHE A 327 -10.54 -12.37 4.70
CA PHE A 327 -11.06 -13.65 4.20
C PHE A 327 -9.96 -14.71 3.98
N ALA A 328 -8.74 -14.45 4.47
CA ALA A 328 -7.55 -15.30 4.37
C ALA A 328 -7.02 -15.55 2.95
N PHE A 329 -7.18 -14.64 2.00
CA PHE A 329 -6.52 -14.79 0.71
C PHE A 329 -5.03 -14.38 0.78
N PRO A 330 -4.08 -15.26 0.40
CA PRO A 330 -2.64 -15.02 0.51
C PRO A 330 -2.08 -14.22 -0.67
N LEU A 331 -2.63 -13.02 -0.94
CA LEU A 331 -2.22 -12.25 -2.12
C LEU A 331 -0.79 -11.68 -2.01
N GLN A 332 -0.07 -11.76 -3.13
CA GLN A 332 1.23 -11.11 -3.31
C GLN A 332 1.09 -9.59 -3.38
N ARG A 333 2.18 -8.86 -3.12
CA ARG A 333 2.15 -7.40 -3.02
C ARG A 333 1.89 -6.67 -4.33
N ASN A 334 2.54 -7.10 -5.41
CA ASN A 334 2.55 -6.38 -6.67
C ASN A 334 1.53 -6.97 -7.65
N SER A 335 0.98 -6.14 -8.53
CA SER A 335 -0.02 -6.54 -9.55
C SER A 335 0.41 -7.76 -10.38
N PHE A 336 1.67 -7.79 -10.84
CA PHE A 336 2.19 -8.95 -11.57
C PHE A 336 2.31 -10.20 -10.68
N GLY A 337 2.75 -10.06 -9.43
CA GLY A 337 2.81 -11.19 -8.49
C GLY A 337 1.44 -11.82 -8.24
N GLN A 338 0.39 -10.99 -8.18
CA GLN A 338 -0.99 -11.44 -7.99
C GLN A 338 -1.52 -12.30 -9.14
N THR A 339 -0.88 -12.29 -10.32
CA THR A 339 -1.22 -13.22 -11.42
C THR A 339 -0.98 -14.69 -11.06
N ARG A 340 -0.13 -14.96 -10.07
CA ARG A 340 0.26 -16.30 -9.61
C ARG A 340 -0.57 -16.80 -8.43
N ASN A 341 -1.54 -16.01 -7.97
CA ASN A 341 -2.39 -16.36 -6.82
C ASN A 341 -3.60 -17.25 -7.18
N GLY A 342 -3.71 -17.69 -8.43
CA GLY A 342 -4.78 -18.57 -8.89
C GLY A 342 -4.60 -18.94 -10.36
N LYS A 343 -5.62 -19.55 -10.97
CA LYS A 343 -5.59 -19.91 -12.39
C LYS A 343 -5.58 -18.65 -13.27
N TYR A 344 -4.51 -18.46 -14.04
CA TYR A 344 -4.38 -17.38 -15.01
C TYR A 344 -5.02 -17.75 -16.36
N ILE A 345 -5.88 -16.89 -16.88
CA ILE A 345 -6.47 -16.97 -18.22
C ILE A 345 -5.92 -15.79 -19.03
N SER A 346 -5.15 -16.10 -20.08
CA SER A 346 -4.61 -15.09 -20.98
C SER A 346 -5.71 -14.42 -21.79
N LEU A 347 -5.66 -13.09 -21.85
CA LEU A 347 -6.54 -12.23 -22.64
C LEU A 347 -5.76 -11.43 -23.69
N GLU A 348 -4.49 -11.79 -23.92
CA GLU A 348 -3.65 -11.18 -24.95
C GLU A 348 -4.20 -11.41 -26.35
N GLY A 349 -4.08 -10.41 -27.23
CA GLY A 349 -4.59 -10.48 -28.61
C GLY A 349 -6.11 -10.44 -28.76
N LYS A 350 -6.88 -10.54 -27.66
CA LYS A 350 -8.35 -10.53 -27.71
C LYS A 350 -8.91 -9.12 -27.90
N SER A 351 -10.01 -9.03 -28.64
CA SER A 351 -10.76 -7.77 -28.80
C SER A 351 -11.38 -7.31 -27.46
N ASN A 352 -11.72 -6.02 -27.36
CA ASN A 352 -12.37 -5.49 -26.15
C ASN A 352 -13.68 -6.23 -25.84
N TRP A 353 -14.46 -6.57 -26.87
CA TRP A 353 -15.68 -7.37 -26.71
C TRP A 353 -15.38 -8.77 -26.18
N GLN A 354 -14.40 -9.48 -26.75
CA GLN A 354 -14.01 -10.82 -26.29
C GLN A 354 -13.52 -10.80 -24.84
N LYS A 355 -12.76 -9.78 -24.46
CA LYS A 355 -12.32 -9.57 -23.07
C LYS A 355 -13.51 -9.41 -22.13
N LYS A 356 -14.44 -8.50 -22.43
CA LYS A 356 -15.67 -8.32 -21.63
C LYS A 356 -16.49 -9.62 -21.57
N HIS A 357 -16.63 -10.32 -22.70
CA HIS A 357 -17.34 -11.60 -22.76
C HIS A 357 -16.72 -12.65 -21.83
N ILE A 358 -15.38 -12.82 -21.85
CA ILE A 358 -14.68 -13.76 -20.97
C ILE A 358 -14.82 -13.39 -19.49
N LEU A 359 -14.74 -12.10 -19.14
CA LEU A 359 -14.99 -11.65 -17.77
C LEU A 359 -16.39 -12.07 -17.30
N LYS A 360 -17.40 -11.91 -18.16
CA LYS A 360 -18.79 -12.28 -17.84
C LYS A 360 -19.01 -13.78 -17.72
N THR A 361 -18.43 -14.58 -18.61
CA THR A 361 -18.69 -16.03 -18.67
C THR A 361 -17.77 -16.86 -17.79
N GLN A 362 -16.52 -16.41 -17.57
CA GLN A 362 -15.52 -17.16 -16.81
C GLN A 362 -15.13 -16.50 -15.48
N GLY A 363 -15.30 -15.18 -15.37
CA GLY A 363 -15.00 -14.44 -14.13
C GLY A 363 -15.95 -14.83 -13.01
N ILE A 364 -15.39 -14.94 -11.80
CA ILE A 364 -16.16 -15.17 -10.58
C ILE A 364 -16.17 -13.87 -9.78
N PRO A 365 -17.33 -13.21 -9.59
CA PRO A 365 -17.43 -11.97 -8.82
C PRO A 365 -16.75 -12.09 -7.46
N PHE A 366 -15.94 -11.10 -7.11
CA PHE A 366 -15.15 -11.00 -5.86
C PHE A 366 -14.07 -12.07 -5.66
N LEU A 367 -13.92 -13.00 -6.61
CA LEU A 367 -12.93 -14.10 -6.59
C LEU A 367 -12.10 -14.12 -7.88
N SER A 368 -12.07 -13.02 -8.62
CA SER A 368 -11.28 -12.90 -9.84
C SER A 368 -10.59 -11.55 -9.91
N LEU A 369 -9.31 -11.55 -10.32
CA LEU A 369 -8.53 -10.34 -10.53
C LEU A 369 -8.34 -10.08 -12.02
N VAL A 370 -8.48 -8.82 -12.44
CA VAL A 370 -8.22 -8.37 -13.81
C VAL A 370 -6.84 -7.75 -13.86
N TYR A 371 -5.91 -8.41 -14.57
CA TYR A 371 -4.52 -7.99 -14.67
C TYR A 371 -4.28 -7.10 -15.89
N ILE A 372 -3.61 -5.97 -15.64
CA ILE A 372 -3.16 -5.00 -16.62
C ILE A 372 -1.69 -4.70 -16.29
N PRO A 373 -0.77 -4.60 -17.26
CA PRO A 373 0.62 -4.26 -16.93
C PRO A 373 0.70 -2.90 -16.20
N GLY A 374 1.14 -2.96 -14.94
CA GLY A 374 1.22 -1.83 -14.01
C GLY A 374 -0.06 -1.55 -13.20
N HIS A 375 -1.11 -2.36 -13.31
CA HIS A 375 -2.40 -2.16 -12.62
C HIS A 375 -3.13 -3.48 -12.34
N ILE A 376 -3.96 -3.54 -11.31
CA ILE A 376 -4.81 -4.70 -11.05
C ILE A 376 -6.12 -4.26 -10.43
N ALA A 377 -7.17 -5.04 -10.69
CA ALA A 377 -8.51 -4.74 -10.21
C ALA A 377 -9.24 -6.01 -9.76
N LEU A 378 -10.15 -5.88 -8.80
CA LEU A 378 -11.05 -6.96 -8.43
C LEU A 378 -12.27 -6.94 -9.36
N TYR A 379 -12.54 -8.03 -10.06
CA TYR A 379 -13.80 -8.20 -10.79
C TYR A 379 -14.95 -8.41 -9.79
N ILE A 380 -15.99 -7.59 -9.87
CA ILE A 380 -17.11 -7.61 -8.91
C ILE A 380 -18.44 -8.05 -9.53
N GLY A 381 -18.41 -8.60 -10.75
CA GLY A 381 -19.59 -9.05 -11.48
C GLY A 381 -20.04 -8.03 -12.52
N THR A 382 -21.34 -7.98 -12.77
CA THR A 382 -21.93 -7.13 -13.81
C THR A 382 -22.98 -6.19 -13.24
N TYR A 383 -23.14 -5.03 -13.88
CA TYR A 383 -24.24 -4.11 -13.66
C TYR A 383 -24.81 -3.74 -15.04
N ASP A 384 -26.11 -3.96 -15.24
CA ASP A 384 -26.78 -3.80 -16.54
C ASP A 384 -26.03 -4.45 -17.71
N GLY A 385 -25.49 -5.66 -17.48
CA GLY A 385 -24.76 -6.44 -18.49
C GLY A 385 -23.32 -5.99 -18.78
N GLU A 386 -22.84 -4.91 -18.15
CA GLU A 386 -21.47 -4.43 -18.24
C GLU A 386 -20.61 -5.02 -17.11
N PRO A 387 -19.43 -5.61 -17.40
CA PRO A 387 -18.51 -6.10 -16.37
C PRO A 387 -17.90 -4.96 -15.55
N MET A 388 -17.93 -5.12 -14.23
CA MET A 388 -17.55 -4.11 -13.26
C MET A 388 -16.32 -4.52 -12.47
N ILE A 389 -15.50 -3.53 -12.13
CA ILE A 389 -14.29 -3.71 -11.36
C ILE A 389 -14.25 -2.75 -10.17
N PHE A 390 -13.68 -3.22 -9.05
CA PHE A 390 -13.28 -2.37 -7.93
C PHE A 390 -11.75 -2.23 -7.91
N HIS A 391 -11.26 -1.00 -7.93
CA HIS A 391 -9.82 -0.74 -8.02
C HIS A 391 -9.42 0.64 -7.50
N SER A 392 -8.18 0.77 -7.02
CA SER A 392 -7.54 2.05 -6.69
C SER A 392 -6.75 2.51 -7.91
N THR A 393 -7.15 3.66 -8.49
CA THR A 393 -6.55 4.17 -9.73
C THR A 393 -6.12 5.62 -9.60
N TRP A 394 -4.98 5.95 -10.20
CA TRP A 394 -4.50 7.32 -10.26
C TRP A 394 -5.29 8.17 -11.24
N GLY A 395 -5.47 7.70 -12.48
CA GLY A 395 -6.17 8.48 -13.49
C GLY A 395 -6.31 7.78 -14.83
N VAL A 396 -7.27 8.28 -15.61
CA VAL A 396 -7.50 7.87 -17.00
C VAL A 396 -6.39 8.44 -17.87
N LYS A 397 -5.88 7.63 -18.80
CA LYS A 397 -4.83 8.08 -19.72
C LYS A 397 -5.44 8.88 -20.85
N THR A 398 -4.96 10.10 -21.02
CA THR A 398 -5.45 11.01 -22.04
C THR A 398 -4.35 11.35 -23.06
N ILE A 399 -4.75 11.83 -24.23
CA ILE A 399 -3.87 12.34 -25.27
C ILE A 399 -4.54 13.54 -25.94
N LYS A 400 -3.86 14.69 -25.94
CA LYS A 400 -4.32 15.92 -26.61
C LYS A 400 -3.17 16.48 -27.44
N ASN A 401 -3.41 16.68 -28.74
CA ASN A 401 -2.39 17.16 -29.69
C ASN A 401 -1.07 16.36 -29.62
N GLY A 402 -1.17 15.03 -29.53
CA GLY A 402 0.00 14.14 -29.39
C GLY A 402 0.67 14.11 -28.01
N VAL A 403 0.26 14.98 -27.08
CA VAL A 403 0.83 15.05 -25.73
C VAL A 403 0.03 14.16 -24.78
N GLU A 404 0.73 13.25 -24.07
CA GLU A 404 0.11 12.40 -23.06
C GLU A 404 -0.27 13.18 -21.81
N GLY A 405 -1.46 12.88 -21.28
CA GLY A 405 -2.00 13.46 -20.06
C GLY A 405 -2.56 12.41 -19.11
N ARG A 406 -3.07 12.89 -17.97
CA ARG A 406 -3.91 12.13 -17.05
C ARG A 406 -5.13 12.94 -16.67
N HIS A 407 -6.29 12.31 -16.72
CA HIS A 407 -7.47 12.78 -16.00
C HIS A 407 -7.47 12.11 -14.63
N ILE A 408 -7.18 12.89 -13.58
CA ILE A 408 -6.99 12.36 -12.24
C ILE A 408 -8.32 11.86 -11.68
N VAL A 409 -8.31 10.61 -11.21
CA VAL A 409 -9.38 10.00 -10.41
C VAL A 409 -8.92 9.91 -8.97
N GLY A 410 -7.68 9.46 -8.77
CA GLY A 410 -6.92 9.59 -7.52
C GLY A 410 -7.51 8.86 -6.31
N LYS A 411 -8.32 7.81 -6.52
CA LYS A 411 -9.02 7.10 -5.44
C LYS A 411 -9.45 5.69 -5.83
N SER A 412 -9.91 4.95 -4.84
CA SER A 412 -10.59 3.66 -5.02
C SER A 412 -12.02 3.85 -5.51
N VAL A 413 -12.36 3.22 -6.64
CA VAL A 413 -13.64 3.40 -7.34
C VAL A 413 -14.17 2.07 -7.84
N ILE A 414 -15.48 2.05 -8.06
CA ILE A 414 -16.14 1.03 -8.87
C ILE A 414 -16.36 1.62 -10.27
N SER A 415 -15.92 0.92 -11.32
CA SER A 415 -16.11 1.38 -12.69
C SER A 415 -16.26 0.22 -13.67
N SER A 416 -16.66 0.53 -14.89
CA SER A 416 -16.49 -0.36 -16.03
C SER A 416 -14.99 -0.48 -16.40
N LEU A 417 -14.66 -1.33 -17.38
CA LEU A 417 -13.31 -1.36 -17.96
C LEU A 417 -13.07 -0.24 -18.98
N GLU A 418 -14.06 0.63 -19.21
CA GLU A 418 -14.01 1.78 -20.14
C GLU A 418 -14.08 3.13 -19.39
N LEU A 419 -13.61 3.16 -18.14
CA LEU A 419 -13.55 4.37 -17.31
C LEU A 419 -12.98 5.59 -18.07
N GLY A 420 -13.80 6.66 -18.17
CA GLY A 420 -13.43 7.92 -18.80
C GLY A 420 -13.50 7.93 -20.32
N LYS A 421 -14.19 6.96 -20.94
CA LYS A 421 -14.38 6.89 -22.40
C LYS A 421 -15.13 8.10 -22.97
N GLU A 422 -15.90 8.80 -22.16
CA GLU A 422 -16.61 10.03 -22.52
C GLU A 422 -15.71 11.28 -22.58
N LEU A 423 -14.48 11.21 -22.06
CA LEU A 423 -13.56 12.34 -22.08
C LEU A 423 -13.09 12.61 -23.51
N GLU A 424 -13.09 13.88 -23.91
CA GLU A 424 -12.68 14.34 -25.25
C GLU A 424 -11.24 13.90 -25.59
N ASP A 425 -10.34 13.93 -24.60
CA ASP A 425 -8.94 13.56 -24.73
C ASP A 425 -8.66 12.09 -24.37
N TYR A 426 -9.68 11.23 -24.27
CA TYR A 426 -9.51 9.81 -23.93
C TYR A 426 -8.59 9.07 -24.90
N ASN A 427 -7.65 8.29 -24.38
CA ASN A 427 -6.76 7.46 -25.20
C ASN A 427 -7.25 5.99 -25.25
N PRO A 428 -7.97 5.55 -26.31
CA PRO A 428 -8.52 4.20 -26.38
C PRO A 428 -7.42 3.11 -26.41
N LYS A 429 -6.26 3.40 -27.03
CA LYS A 429 -5.10 2.49 -27.10
C LYS A 429 -4.33 2.37 -25.78
N LYS A 430 -4.69 3.16 -24.77
CA LYS A 430 -4.12 3.08 -23.42
C LYS A 430 -5.17 2.86 -22.33
N SER A 431 -6.42 2.62 -22.72
CA SER A 431 -7.53 2.32 -21.82
C SER A 431 -7.31 1.06 -20.99
N ILE A 432 -8.08 0.94 -19.90
CA ILE A 432 -8.07 -0.23 -19.02
C ILE A 432 -8.35 -1.49 -19.85
N ILE A 433 -9.51 -1.56 -20.54
CA ILE A 433 -9.90 -2.74 -21.33
C ILE A 433 -8.89 -3.10 -22.43
N TYR A 434 -8.34 -2.10 -23.14
CA TYR A 434 -7.37 -2.36 -24.20
C TYR A 434 -6.10 -3.00 -23.64
N LYS A 435 -5.67 -2.56 -22.46
CA LYS A 435 -4.46 -3.05 -21.79
C LYS A 435 -4.66 -4.30 -20.92
N VAL A 436 -5.89 -4.82 -20.75
CA VAL A 436 -6.10 -6.08 -20.03
C VAL A 436 -5.31 -7.20 -20.70
N LYS A 437 -4.52 -7.92 -19.91
CA LYS A 437 -3.69 -9.04 -20.35
C LYS A 437 -4.13 -10.38 -19.78
N GLY A 438 -4.84 -10.38 -18.65
CA GLY A 438 -5.34 -11.63 -18.10
C GLY A 438 -6.41 -11.49 -17.03
N LEU A 439 -7.05 -12.62 -16.76
CA LEU A 439 -8.01 -12.84 -15.69
C LEU A 439 -7.45 -13.91 -14.76
N VAL A 440 -7.39 -13.65 -13.46
CA VAL A 440 -6.87 -14.57 -12.44
C VAL A 440 -8.05 -15.09 -11.62
N LEU A 441 -8.31 -16.39 -11.64
CA LEU A 441 -9.37 -17.02 -10.84
C LEU A 441 -8.77 -17.52 -9.51
N LEU A 442 -9.08 -16.85 -8.40
CA LEU A 442 -8.39 -17.05 -7.11
C LEU A 442 -8.68 -18.39 -6.43
N THR A 443 -9.75 -19.08 -6.85
CA THR A 443 -10.25 -20.29 -6.17
C THR A 443 -10.30 -21.51 -7.08
N LYS A 444 -9.63 -21.45 -8.24
CA LYS A 444 -9.54 -22.53 -9.22
C LYS A 444 -8.12 -23.03 -9.39
#